data_AF-A0A1T5M4D0-F1
#
_entry.id   AF-A0A1T5M4D0-F1
#
_cell.length_a   1.000
_cell.length_b   1.000
_cell.length_c   1.000
_cell.angle_alpha   90.00
_cell.angle_beta   90.00
_cell.angle_gamma   90.00
#
_symmetry.space_group_name_H-M   'P 1'
#
loop_
_entity.id
_entity.type
_entity.pdbx_description
1 polymer ?
#
loop_
_entity_poly.entity_id
_entity_poly.type
_entity_poly.pdbx_seq_one_letter_code
_entity_poly.pdbx_strand_id
1 'polypeptide(L)' 'MKLNDCHVNLYKAIKEYHTDNGYSPTVRELKDMCNYKSTSTVHGHLKVLEKAGYIEIGKRKSRSIKLL' A
#
# COMPACT_ATOMS: atom_id res chain seq x y z
N MET A 1 -16.38 -2.36 -8.36
CA MET A 1 -15.95 -2.41 -6.95
C MET A 1 -15.58 -1.00 -6.55
N LYS A 2 -16.34 -0.32 -5.67
CA LYS A 2 -16.02 1.07 -5.26
C LYS A 2 -14.82 1.01 -4.31
N LEU A 3 -13.76 1.78 -4.60
CA LEU A 3 -12.67 1.98 -3.64
C LEU A 3 -13.18 2.90 -2.53
N ASN A 4 -13.09 2.45 -1.28
CA ASN A 4 -13.34 3.31 -0.14
C ASN A 4 -12.23 4.37 -0.04
N ASP A 5 -12.54 5.52 0.56
CA ASP A 5 -11.62 6.65 0.71
C ASP A 5 -10.28 6.23 1.36
N CYS A 6 -10.33 5.28 2.31
CA CYS A 6 -9.15 4.70 2.93
C CYS A 6 -8.18 4.02 1.93
N HIS A 7 -8.70 3.31 0.92
CA HIS A 7 -7.85 2.64 -0.09
C HIS A 7 -7.17 3.66 -0.99
N VAL A 8 -7.88 4.73 -1.34
CA VAL A 8 -7.36 5.81 -2.18
C VAL A 8 -6.24 6.54 -1.44
N ASN A 9 -6.40 6.80 -0.14
CA ASN A 9 -5.36 7.41 0.68
C ASN A 9 -4.12 6.52 0.79
N LEU A 10 -4.29 5.21 1.00
CA LEU A 10 -3.16 4.27 1.03
C LEU A 10 -2.41 4.26 -0.31
N TYR A 11 -3.12 4.20 -1.44
CA TYR A 11 -2.50 4.23 -2.76
C TYR A 11 -1.74 5.53 -3.02
N LYS A 12 -2.32 6.68 -2.64
CA LYS A 12 -1.64 7.98 -2.73
C LYS A 12 -0.37 8.01 -1.87
N ALA A 13 -0.44 7.54 -0.63
CA ALA A 13 0.72 7.47 0.25
C ALA A 13 1.83 6.60 -0.35
N ILE A 14 1.49 5.45 -0.96
CA ILE A 14 2.47 4.60 -1.68
C ILE A 14 3.12 5.37 -2.82
N LYS A 15 2.32 6.10 -3.62
CA LYS A 15 2.80 6.85 -4.77
C LYS A 15 3.70 8.03 -4.37
N GLU A 16 3.29 8.80 -3.35
CA GLU A 16 4.09 9.91 -2.82
C GLU A 16 5.39 9.38 -2.21
N TYR A 17 5.33 8.32 -1.41
CA TYR A 17 6.53 7.73 -0.83
C TYR A 17 7.51 7.21 -1.88
N HIS A 18 6.99 6.57 -2.93
CA HIS A 18 7.82 6.12 -4.05
C HIS A 18 8.47 7.30 -4.79
N THR A 19 7.74 8.41 -4.94
CA THR A 19 8.25 9.62 -5.59
C THR A 19 9.33 10.30 -4.75
N ASP A 20 9.13 10.40 -3.45
CA ASP A 20 10.04 11.10 -2.54
C ASP A 20 11.30 10.29 -2.22
N ASN A 21 11.17 8.97 -2.06
CA ASN A 21 12.26 8.11 -1.60
C ASN A 21 12.91 7.29 -2.72
N GLY A 22 12.25 7.14 -3.87
CA GLY A 22 12.72 6.28 -4.97
C GLY A 22 12.57 4.79 -4.72
N TYR A 23 11.91 4.37 -3.63
CA TYR A 23 11.63 2.97 -3.33
C TYR A 23 10.22 2.78 -2.76
N SER A 24 9.73 1.54 -2.83
CA SER A 24 8.39 1.22 -2.35
C SER A 24 8.33 1.10 -0.83
N PRO A 25 7.30 1.66 -0.18
CA PRO A 25 7.16 1.57 1.26
C PRO A 25 6.86 0.13 1.71
N THR A 26 7.18 -0.14 2.97
CA THR A 26 6.84 -1.37 3.68
C THR A 26 5.48 -1.26 4.35
N VAL A 27 4.90 -2.40 4.72
CA VAL A 27 3.64 -2.45 5.48
C VAL A 27 3.73 -1.69 6.82
N ARG A 28 4.91 -1.63 7.44
CA ARG A 28 5.14 -0.85 8.67
C ARG A 28 5.09 0.65 8.40
N GLU A 29 5.82 1.12 7.39
CA GLU A 29 5.82 2.52 6.97
C GLU A 29 4.40 2.98 6.58
N LEU A 30 3.67 2.16 5.83
CA LEU A 30 2.26 2.44 5.47
C LEU A 30 1.34 2.50 6.69
N LYS A 31 1.57 1.65 7.69
CA LYS A 31 0.84 1.68 8.96
C LYS A 31 1.07 3.01 9.68
N ASP A 32 2.32 3.48 9.73
CA ASP A 32 2.69 4.73 10.41
C ASP A 32 2.21 5.97 9.62
N MET A 33 2.37 6.00 8.29
CA MET A 33 1.91 7.11 7.43
C MET A 33 0.40 7.31 7.46
N CYS A 34 -0.34 6.22 7.39
CA CYS A 34 -1.81 6.27 7.38
C CYS A 34 -2.41 6.11 8.79
N ASN A 35 -1.57 6.07 9.83
CA ASN A 35 -1.94 5.93 11.24
C ASN A 35 -2.94 4.78 11.51
N TYR A 36 -2.76 3.63 10.84
CA TYR A 36 -3.63 2.48 11.02
C TYR A 36 -3.39 1.78 12.35
N LYS A 37 -4.46 1.31 12.99
CA LYS A 37 -4.39 0.59 14.27
C LYS A 37 -3.55 -0.69 14.22
N SER A 38 -3.56 -1.39 13.07
CA SER A 38 -2.87 -2.68 12.91
C SER A 38 -2.34 -2.88 11.50
N THR A 39 -1.19 -3.57 11.38
CA THR A 39 -0.62 -3.99 10.08
C THR A 39 -1.54 -4.95 9.32
N SER A 40 -2.40 -5.70 10.02
CA SER A 40 -3.42 -6.58 9.42
C SER A 40 -4.44 -5.80 8.58
N THR A 41 -4.82 -4.60 9.02
CA THR A 41 -5.73 -3.71 8.28
C THR A 41 -5.09 -3.24 6.97
N VAL A 42 -3.81 -2.87 7.03
CA VAL A 42 -3.01 -2.51 5.85
C VAL A 42 -2.93 -3.67 4.86
N HIS A 43 -2.64 -4.88 5.34
CA HIS A 43 -2.63 -6.08 4.49
C HIS A 43 -3.97 -6.35 3.79
N GLY A 44 -5.09 -6.11 4.47
CA GLY A 44 -6.42 -6.21 3.88
C GLY A 44 -6.62 -5.22 2.74
N HIS A 45 -6.30 -3.95 2.98
CA HIS A 45 -6.40 -2.88 1.96
C HIS A 45 -5.47 -3.12 0.77
N LEU A 46 -4.24 -3.55 1.04
CA LEU A 46 -3.25 -3.91 0.04
C LEU A 46 -3.73 -5.05 -0.87
N LYS A 47 -4.34 -6.10 -0.31
CA LYS A 47 -4.95 -7.19 -1.11
C LYS A 47 -6.09 -6.70 -2.00
N VAL A 48 -6.88 -5.73 -1.55
CA VAL A 48 -7.95 -5.15 -2.36
C VAL A 48 -7.36 -4.36 -3.53
N LEU A 49 -6.32 -3.55 -3.29
CA LEU A 49 -5.62 -2.82 -4.34
C LEU A 49 -4.94 -3.76 -5.34
N GLU A 50 -4.36 -4.86 -4.86
CA GLU A 50 -3.77 -5.91 -5.70
C GLU A 50 -4.82 -6.60 -6.57
N LYS A 51 -5.93 -7.02 -5.96
CA LYS A 51 -7.04 -7.65 -6.69
C LYS A 51 -7.71 -6.69 -7.68
N ALA A 52 -7.66 -5.40 -7.41
CA ALA A 52 -8.17 -4.36 -8.30
C ALA A 52 -7.16 -3.96 -9.40
N GLY A 53 -5.93 -4.47 -9.36
CA GLY A 53 -4.91 -4.25 -10.41
C GLY A 53 -4.14 -2.93 -10.28
N TYR A 54 -4.16 -2.27 -9.12
CA TYR A 54 -3.42 -1.02 -8.90
C TYR A 54 -1.98 -1.24 -8.42
N ILE A 55 -1.75 -2.34 -7.70
CA ILE A 55 -0.44 -2.67 -7.13
C ILE A 55 -0.18 -4.18 -7.26
N GLU A 56 1.08 -4.57 -7.20
CA GLU A 56 1.50 -5.97 -7.13
C GLU A 56 2.42 -6.16 -5.93
N ILE A 57 2.18 -7.17 -5.10
CA ILE A 57 2.96 -7.41 -3.88
C ILE A 57 3.76 -8.69 -4.02
N GLY A 58 5.08 -8.53 -4.13
CA GLY A 58 6.00 -9.66 -4.16
C GLY A 58 5.99 -10.45 -2.85
N LYS A 59 5.35 -11.63 -2.82
CA LYS A 59 5.24 -12.51 -1.63
C LYS A 59 6.57 -12.84 -0.92
N ARG A 60 7.72 -12.73 -1.60
CA ARG A 60 9.04 -13.05 -1.04
C ARG A 60 9.83 -11.85 -0.54
N LYS A 61 9.39 -10.62 -0.84
CA LYS A 61 10.08 -9.38 -0.45
C LYS A 61 9.07 -8.37 0.07
N SER A 62 9.08 -8.12 1.38
CA SER A 62 8.26 -7.08 2.03
C SER A 62 8.43 -5.66 1.45
N ARG A 63 9.46 -5.43 0.62
CA ARG A 63 9.76 -4.16 -0.06
C ARG A 63 9.42 -4.15 -1.55
N SER A 64 8.65 -5.13 -2.04
CA SER A 64 8.30 -5.25 -3.47
C SER A 64 6.83 -4.96 -3.71
N ILE A 65 6.34 -3.81 -3.23
CA ILE A 65 5.07 -3.27 -3.70
C ILE A 65 5.36 -2.54 -5.00
N LYS A 66 4.93 -3.09 -6.13
CA LYS A 66 5.07 -2.45 -7.44
C LYS A 66 3.77 -1.71 -7.75
N LEU A 67 3.86 -0.43 -8.12
CA LEU A 67 2.74 0.31 -8.70
C LEU A 67 2.57 -0.14 -10.16
N LEU A 68 1.35 -0.48 -10.56
CA LEU A 68 0.98 -0.83 -11.94
C LEU A 68 0.38 0.36 -12.68
#